data_AF-A0A3A0C746-F1
#
_entry.id   AF-A0A3A0C746-F1
#
_cell.length_a   1.000
_cell.length_b   1.000
_cell.length_c   1.000
_cell.angle_alpha   90.00
_cell.angle_beta   90.00
_cell.angle_gamma   90.00
#
_symmetry.space_group_name_H-M   'P 1'
#
loop_
_entity.id
_entity.type
_entity.pdbx_description
1 polymer ?
#
loop_
_entity_poly.entity_id
_entity_poly.type
_entity_poly.pdbx_seq_one_letter_code
_entity_poly.pdbx_strand_id
1 'polypeptide(L)'
;MNGQAITLNLPDILFQKAQRLAKTFHRPVEDVLVDAVATALPPLTGLPTEWADELADLAFLNDSELWQIARSTLPAEHYEKVDALLALKQQDRLTAEELQTLEHLLQEYQALILRRGQAAVLLQRRGYDMSNPQD
;
A
#
# COMPACT_ATOMS: atom_id res chain seq x y z
N MET A 1 -2.79 13.68 21.57
CA MET A 1 -2.34 13.44 20.19
C MET A 1 -1.27 14.47 19.90
N ASN A 2 -0.06 14.05 19.54
CA ASN A 2 1.02 14.98 19.22
C ASN A 2 0.82 15.44 17.76
N GLY A 3 0.49 16.71 17.56
CA GLY A 3 0.40 17.32 16.23
C GLY A 3 1.62 18.18 15.95
N GLN A 4 2.13 18.15 14.72
CA GLN A 4 3.18 19.05 14.26
C GLN A 4 2.54 20.21 13.48
N ALA A 5 2.85 21.46 13.87
CA ALA A 5 2.34 22.64 13.20
C ALA A 5 3.25 23.03 12.01
N ILE A 6 2.65 23.23 10.84
CA ILE A 6 3.33 23.71 9.63
C ILE A 6 2.59 24.92 9.08
N THR A 7 3.31 25.90 8.52
CA THR A 7 2.71 27.05 7.82
C THR A 7 2.68 26.76 6.33
N LEU A 8 1.48 26.82 5.72
CA LEU A 8 1.27 26.56 4.30
C LEU A 8 0.99 27.87 3.56
N ASN A 9 1.77 28.17 2.52
CA ASN A 9 1.47 29.26 1.60
C ASN A 9 0.55 28.74 0.49
N LEU A 10 -0.75 28.94 0.64
CA LEU A 10 -1.75 28.50 -0.33
C LEU A 10 -2.07 29.61 -1.33
N PRO A 11 -2.33 29.30 -2.62
CA PRO A 11 -2.91 30.27 -3.54
C PRO A 11 -4.26 30.77 -3.00
N ASP A 12 -4.53 32.07 -3.13
CA ASP A 12 -5.75 32.71 -2.60
C ASP A 12 -7.03 31.97 -3.02
N ILE A 13 -7.08 31.50 -4.26
CA ILE A 13 -8.21 30.75 -4.82
C ILE A 13 -8.49 29.47 -4.02
N LEU A 14 -7.43 28.76 -3.61
CA LEU A 14 -7.55 27.51 -2.87
C LEU A 14 -7.99 27.78 -1.43
N PHE A 15 -7.40 28.79 -0.78
CA PHE A 15 -7.79 29.19 0.57
C PHE A 15 -9.25 29.66 0.64
N GLN A 16 -9.72 30.43 -0.35
CA GLN A 16 -11.12 30.86 -0.43
C GLN A 16 -12.08 29.68 -0.60
N LYS A 17 -11.73 28.67 -1.40
CA LYS A 17 -12.52 27.43 -1.53
C LYS A 17 -12.62 26.70 -0.20
N ALA A 18 -11.49 26.53 0.50
CA ALA A 18 -11.47 25.91 1.82
C ALA A 18 -12.34 26.67 2.83
N GLN A 19 -12.24 28.01 2.88
CA GLN A 19 -13.10 28.83 3.75
C GLN A 19 -14.60 28.66 3.47
N ARG A 20 -15.01 28.58 2.20
CA ARG A 20 -16.42 28.39 1.84
C ARG A 20 -16.94 27.04 2.33
N LEU A 21 -16.14 25.98 2.18
CA LEU A 21 -16.47 24.66 2.71
C LEU A 21 -16.56 24.69 4.24
N ALA A 22 -15.58 25.30 4.92
CA ALA A 22 -15.56 25.42 6.37
C ALA A 22 -16.81 26.13 6.92
N LYS A 23 -17.20 27.25 6.28
CA LYS A 23 -18.45 27.97 6.62
C LYS A 23 -19.69 27.12 6.40
N THR A 24 -19.74 26.36 5.31
CA THR A 24 -20.88 25.49 4.98
C THR A 24 -21.04 24.38 6.03
N PHE A 25 -19.94 23.73 6.40
CA PHE A 25 -19.94 22.64 7.39
C PHE A 25 -19.83 23.12 8.84
N HIS A 26 -19.81 24.43 9.09
CA HIS A 26 -19.63 25.04 10.41
C HIS A 26 -18.41 24.48 11.17
N ARG A 27 -17.32 24.26 10.44
CA ARG A 27 -16.05 23.74 10.98
C ARG A 27 -14.90 24.73 10.74
N PRO A 28 -13.84 24.67 11.56
CA PRO A 28 -12.62 25.42 11.31
C PRO A 28 -12.05 25.11 9.92
N VAL A 29 -11.35 26.09 9.31
CA VAL A 29 -10.74 25.88 7.98
C VAL A 29 -9.60 24.86 8.06
N GLU A 30 -8.94 24.80 9.22
CA GLU A 30 -7.86 23.86 9.54
C GLU A 30 -8.37 22.42 9.42
N ASP A 31 -9.53 22.13 9.99
CA ASP A 31 -10.19 20.82 9.93
C ASP A 31 -10.49 20.38 8.49
N VAL A 32 -11.03 21.30 7.68
CA VAL A 32 -11.32 21.03 6.27
C VAL A 32 -10.04 20.77 5.48
N LEU A 33 -8.98 21.51 5.76
CA LEU A 33 -7.68 21.31 5.13
C LEU A 33 -7.03 20.00 5.57
N VAL A 34 -7.12 19.63 6.85
CA VAL A 34 -6.65 18.34 7.36
C VAL A 34 -7.40 17.20 6.68
N ASP A 35 -8.72 17.27 6.57
CA ASP A 35 -9.52 16.24 5.90
C ASP A 35 -9.18 16.14 4.40
N ALA A 36 -8.97 17.28 3.73
CA ALA A 36 -8.55 17.31 2.33
C ALA A 36 -7.16 16.70 2.13
N VAL A 37 -6.21 17.01 3.03
CA VAL A 37 -4.87 16.41 3.03
C VAL A 37 -4.95 14.92 3.32
N ALA A 38 -5.71 14.49 4.33
CA ALA A 38 -5.90 13.07 4.66
C ALA A 38 -6.56 12.29 3.52
N THR A 39 -7.44 12.93 2.74
CA THR A 39 -8.06 12.33 1.55
C THR A 39 -7.06 12.21 0.39
N ALA A 40 -6.19 13.20 0.23
CA ALA A 40 -5.16 13.22 -0.81
C ALA A 40 -3.99 12.28 -0.49
N LEU A 41 -3.64 12.15 0.79
CA LEU A 41 -2.66 11.18 1.27
C LEU A 41 -3.25 9.77 1.22
N PRO A 42 -2.45 8.75 0.88
CA PRO A 42 -2.94 7.39 0.87
C PRO A 42 -3.29 6.96 2.31
N PRO A 43 -4.47 6.34 2.52
CA PRO A 43 -4.77 5.72 3.79
C PRO A 43 -3.78 4.59 3.98
N LEU A 44 -3.01 4.69 5.06
CA LEU A 44 -2.24 3.57 5.60
C LEU A 44 -3.13 2.63 6.43
N THR A 45 -4.42 2.94 6.52
CA THR A 45 -5.38 2.23 7.38
C THR A 45 -5.83 0.94 6.73
N GLY A 46 -5.69 -0.16 7.47
CA GLY A 46 -6.03 -1.52 7.02
C GLY A 46 -4.82 -2.33 6.54
N LEU A 47 -3.61 -1.75 6.58
CA LEU A 47 -2.37 -2.48 6.39
C LEU A 47 -2.12 -3.36 7.63
N PRO A 48 -1.72 -4.64 7.49
CA PRO A 48 -1.36 -5.44 8.65
C PRO A 48 -0.16 -4.79 9.35
N THR A 49 -0.21 -4.71 10.68
CA THR A 49 0.72 -3.90 11.48
C THR A 49 2.19 -4.23 11.22
N GLU A 50 2.50 -5.49 10.93
CA GLU A 50 3.87 -5.94 10.61
C GLU A 50 4.43 -5.40 9.28
N TRP A 51 3.58 -5.00 8.32
CA TRP A 51 4.00 -4.43 7.03
C TRP A 51 3.55 -2.97 6.84
N ALA A 52 2.93 -2.36 7.85
CA ALA A 52 2.31 -1.04 7.71
C ALA A 52 3.32 0.04 7.30
N ASP A 53 4.51 0.05 7.90
CA ASP A 53 5.56 1.02 7.58
C ASP A 53 6.13 0.79 6.16
N GLU A 54 6.46 -0.46 5.81
CA GLU A 54 6.94 -0.81 4.47
C GLU A 54 5.93 -0.42 3.39
N LEU A 55 4.66 -0.76 3.58
CA LEU A 55 3.58 -0.48 2.63
C LEU A 55 3.21 1.00 2.57
N ALA A 56 3.50 1.76 3.62
CA ALA A 56 3.35 3.21 3.63
C ALA A 56 4.38 3.90 2.73
N ASP A 57 5.61 3.41 2.70
CA ASP A 57 6.68 4.01 1.91
C ASP A 57 6.40 3.97 0.40
N LEU A 58 5.59 3.00 -0.07
CA LEU A 58 5.14 2.91 -1.47
C LEU A 58 4.41 4.17 -1.93
N ALA A 59 3.78 4.91 -1.01
CA ALA A 59 3.09 6.18 -1.30
C ALA A 59 4.00 7.22 -1.97
N PHE A 60 5.29 7.19 -1.64
CA PHE A 60 6.28 8.17 -2.08
C PHE A 60 6.99 7.78 -3.38
N LEU A 61 6.71 6.58 -3.90
CA LEU A 61 7.28 6.11 -5.16
C LEU A 61 6.63 6.77 -6.38
N ASN A 62 7.37 6.89 -7.47
CA ASN A 62 6.84 7.36 -8.74
C ASN A 62 6.01 6.26 -9.46
N ASP A 63 5.30 6.63 -10.52
CA ASP A 63 4.40 5.71 -11.22
C ASP A 63 5.12 4.51 -11.84
N SER A 64 6.35 4.69 -12.34
CA SER A 64 7.12 3.60 -12.94
C SER A 64 7.55 2.56 -11.92
N GLU A 65 7.95 3.00 -10.73
CA GLU A 65 8.30 2.14 -9.60
C GLU A 65 7.07 1.39 -9.09
N LEU A 66 5.92 2.07 -8.97
CA LEU A 66 4.67 1.44 -8.60
C LEU A 66 4.22 0.39 -9.61
N TRP A 67 4.37 0.64 -10.91
CA TRP A 67 4.07 -0.35 -11.94
C TRP A 67 4.97 -1.58 -11.88
N GLN A 68 6.27 -1.39 -11.64
CA GLN A 68 7.21 -2.49 -11.43
C GLN A 68 6.78 -3.35 -10.23
N ILE A 69 6.40 -2.72 -9.12
CA ILE A 69 5.92 -3.44 -7.94
C ILE A 69 4.59 -4.14 -8.23
N ALA A 70 3.60 -3.46 -8.81
CA ALA A 70 2.28 -4.03 -9.10
C ALA A 70 2.36 -5.27 -10.04
N ARG A 71 3.31 -5.25 -10.99
CA ARG A 71 3.55 -6.32 -11.97
C ARG A 71 4.56 -7.37 -11.50
N SER A 72 5.19 -7.19 -10.34
CA SER A 72 6.19 -8.13 -9.82
C SER A 72 5.61 -9.53 -9.63
N THR A 73 6.39 -10.57 -9.92
CA THR A 73 5.97 -11.97 -9.76
C THR A 73 7.05 -12.73 -9.01
N LEU A 74 6.65 -13.72 -8.20
CA LEU A 74 7.62 -14.66 -7.65
C LEU A 74 8.22 -15.51 -8.79
N PRO A 75 9.52 -15.85 -8.72
CA PRO A 75 10.14 -16.81 -9.62
C PRO A 75 9.37 -18.14 -9.64
N ALA A 76 9.25 -18.77 -10.81
CA ALA A 76 8.55 -20.05 -10.98
C ALA A 76 9.11 -21.14 -10.04
N GLU A 77 10.43 -21.15 -9.84
CA GLU A 77 11.14 -22.07 -8.94
C GLU A 77 10.61 -22.03 -7.49
N HIS A 78 10.13 -20.86 -7.03
CA HIS A 78 9.57 -20.74 -5.69
C HIS A 78 8.19 -21.38 -5.58
N TYR A 79 7.35 -21.29 -6.62
CA TYR A 79 6.05 -21.97 -6.63
C TYR A 79 6.21 -23.48 -6.63
N GLU A 80 7.07 -24.02 -7.49
CA GLU A 80 7.36 -25.45 -7.54
C GLU A 80 7.88 -25.98 -6.20
N LYS A 81 8.74 -25.19 -5.53
CA LYS A 81 9.29 -25.54 -4.23
C LYS A 81 8.24 -25.51 -3.12
N VAL A 82 7.34 -24.52 -3.11
CA VAL A 82 6.21 -24.48 -2.17
C VAL A 82 5.30 -25.69 -2.38
N ASP A 83 4.94 -26.01 -3.63
CA ASP A 83 4.09 -27.16 -3.94
C ASP A 83 4.71 -28.49 -3.49
N ALA A 84 6.02 -28.67 -3.75
CA ALA A 84 6.75 -29.85 -3.31
C ALA A 84 6.78 -30.00 -1.77
N LEU A 85 7.04 -28.90 -1.06
CA LEU A 85 7.07 -28.88 0.40
C LEU A 85 5.67 -29.12 1.00
N LEU A 86 4.62 -28.56 0.39
CA LEU A 86 3.23 -28.83 0.81
C LEU A 86 2.85 -30.30 0.60
N ALA A 87 3.28 -30.92 -0.50
CA ALA A 87 3.06 -32.35 -0.75
C ALA A 87 3.78 -33.24 0.29
N LEU A 88 5.01 -32.88 0.69
CA LEU A 88 5.73 -33.57 1.76
C LEU A 88 5.06 -33.39 3.13
N LYS A 89 4.54 -32.19 3.40
CA LYS A 89 3.76 -31.90 4.61
C LYS A 89 2.50 -32.75 4.72
N GLN A 90 1.77 -32.93 3.61
CA GLN A 90 0.57 -33.79 3.57
C GLN A 90 0.87 -35.27 3.84
N GLN A 91 2.12 -35.69 3.61
CA GLN A 91 2.57 -37.07 3.85
C GLN A 91 3.22 -37.25 5.24
N ASP A 92 3.22 -36.22 6.10
CA ASP A 92 3.96 -36.18 7.38
C ASP A 92 5.47 -36.48 7.22
N ARG A 93 6.04 -36.14 6.06
CA ARG A 93 7.45 -36.37 5.70
C ARG A 93 8.31 -35.12 5.72
N LEU A 94 7.74 -34.00 6.14
CA LEU A 94 8.42 -32.71 6.16
C LEU A 94 9.40 -32.66 7.34
N THR A 95 10.67 -32.38 7.04
CA THR A 95 11.69 -32.13 8.06
C THR A 95 11.55 -30.74 8.68
N ALA A 96 12.21 -30.52 9.82
CA ALA A 96 12.20 -29.20 10.47
C ALA A 96 12.85 -28.10 9.59
N GLU A 97 13.90 -28.43 8.84
CA GLU A 97 14.57 -27.50 7.91
C GLU A 97 13.67 -27.16 6.72
N GLU A 98 12.96 -28.15 6.18
CA GLU A 98 11.98 -27.96 5.12
C GLU A 98 10.76 -27.16 5.58
N LEU A 99 10.34 -27.33 6.84
CA LEU A 99 9.27 -26.52 7.44
C LEU A 99 9.68 -25.04 7.53
N GLN A 100 10.89 -24.74 8.03
CA GLN A 100 11.40 -23.36 8.05
C GLN A 100 11.50 -22.76 6.65
N THR A 101 11.94 -23.57 5.67
CA THR A 101 11.99 -23.14 4.27
C THR A 101 10.59 -22.81 3.74
N LEU A 102 9.59 -23.66 4.01
CA LEU A 102 8.21 -23.43 3.59
C LEU A 102 7.63 -22.16 4.23
N GLU A 103 7.85 -21.95 5.52
CA GLU A 103 7.39 -20.74 6.24
C GLU A 103 7.99 -19.47 5.64
N HIS A 104 9.30 -19.46 5.36
CA HIS A 104 9.98 -18.33 4.72
C HIS A 104 9.39 -18.02 3.34
N LEU A 105 9.20 -19.04 2.51
CA LEU A 105 8.63 -18.87 1.16
C LEU A 105 7.20 -18.32 1.19
N LEU A 106 6.38 -18.77 2.16
CA LEU A 106 5.03 -18.27 2.34
C LEU A 106 5.01 -16.81 2.82
N GLN A 107 5.94 -16.43 3.70
CA GLN A 107 6.09 -15.04 4.16
C GLN A 107 6.49 -14.11 3.00
N GLU A 108 7.45 -14.51 2.16
CA GLU A 108 7.84 -13.75 0.98
C GLU A 108 6.69 -13.59 -0.03
N TYR A 109 5.91 -14.66 -0.23
CA TYR A 109 4.72 -14.63 -1.07
C TYR A 109 3.65 -13.67 -0.53
N GLN A 110 3.37 -13.71 0.77
CA GLN A 110 2.43 -12.81 1.41
C GLN A 110 2.87 -11.35 1.28
N ALA A 111 4.14 -11.06 1.57
CA ALA A 111 4.69 -9.71 1.43
C ALA A 111 4.62 -9.21 -0.02
N LEU A 112 4.89 -10.08 -1.00
CA LEU A 112 4.76 -9.73 -2.41
C LEU A 112 3.31 -9.35 -2.77
N ILE A 113 2.33 -10.17 -2.41
CA ILE A 113 0.91 -9.90 -2.71
C ILE A 113 0.48 -8.56 -2.10
N LEU A 114 0.86 -8.31 -0.85
CA LEU A 114 0.50 -7.06 -0.16
C LEU A 114 1.10 -5.84 -0.86
N ARG A 115 2.39 -5.89 -1.23
CA ARG A 115 3.03 -4.81 -1.99
C ARG A 115 2.37 -4.58 -3.35
N ARG A 116 2.04 -5.66 -4.06
CA ARG A 116 1.34 -5.58 -5.36
C ARG A 116 -0.03 -4.93 -5.23
N GLY A 117 -0.83 -5.37 -4.25
CA GLY A 117 -2.15 -4.83 -3.98
C GLY A 117 -2.09 -3.35 -3.60
N GLN A 118 -1.14 -2.97 -2.74
CA GLN A 118 -0.97 -1.57 -2.34
C GLN A 118 -0.53 -0.69 -3.52
N ALA A 119 0.45 -1.15 -4.32
CA ALA A 119 0.87 -0.43 -5.51
C ALA A 119 -0.27 -0.25 -6.52
N ALA A 120 -1.10 -1.28 -6.71
CA ALA A 120 -2.30 -1.21 -7.55
C ALA A 120 -3.30 -0.16 -7.06
N VAL A 121 -3.59 -0.11 -5.76
CA VAL A 121 -4.48 0.90 -5.17
C VAL A 121 -3.93 2.32 -5.35
N LEU A 122 -2.62 2.50 -5.18
CA LEU A 122 -1.96 3.80 -5.39
C LEU A 122 -2.05 4.24 -6.85
N LEU A 123 -1.80 3.34 -7.81
CA LEU A 123 -1.94 3.62 -9.24
C LEU A 123 -3.38 3.96 -9.63
N GLN A 124 -4.37 3.22 -9.14
CA GLN A 124 -5.79 3.50 -9.39
C GLN A 124 -6.18 4.91 -8.92
N ARG A 125 -5.67 5.35 -7.77
CA ARG A 125 -5.90 6.71 -7.24
C ARG A 125 -5.22 7.80 -8.07
N ARG A 126 -4.09 7.49 -8.70
CA ARG A 126 -3.41 8.38 -9.64
C ARG A 126 -4.09 8.43 -11.02
N GLY A 127 -5.15 7.65 -11.22
CA GLY A 127 -5.99 7.66 -12.42
C GLY A 127 -5.65 6.58 -13.44
N TYR A 128 -4.79 5.62 -13.10
CA TYR A 128 -4.45 4.50 -13.97
C TYR A 128 -5.52 3.40 -13.94
N ASP A 129 -5.81 2.80 -15.10
CA ASP A 129 -6.73 1.66 -15.18
C ASP A 129 -6.00 0.35 -14.92
N MET A 130 -6.28 -0.25 -13.76
CA MET A 130 -5.71 -1.55 -13.37
C MET A 130 -6.31 -2.73 -14.15
N SER A 131 -7.34 -2.51 -14.96
CA SER A 131 -7.98 -3.53 -15.82
C SER A 131 -7.19 -3.79 -17.10
N ASN A 132 -6.29 -2.89 -17.48
CA ASN A 132 -5.46 -3.00 -18.68
C ASN A 132 -3.97 -3.03 -18.31
N PRO A 133 -3.32 -4.21 -18.23
CA PRO A 133 -1.92 -4.33 -17.81
C PRO A 133 -0.88 -3.78 -18.81
N GLN A 134 -1.30 -3.00 -19.82
CA GLN A 134 -0.43 -2.43 -20.86
C GLN A 134 -0.32 -0.89 -20.87
N ASP A 135 -0.98 -0.16 -19.96
CA ASP A 135 -0.76 1.30 -19.82
C ASP A 135 0.51 1.64 -19.05
#